data_AF-A0AAE6W3S7-F1
#
_entry.id   AF-A0AAE6W3S7-F1
#
_cell.length_a   1.000
_cell.length_b   1.000
_cell.length_c   1.000
_cell.angle_alpha   90.00
_cell.angle_beta   90.00
_cell.angle_gamma   90.00
#
_symmetry.space_group_name_H-M   'P 1'
#
loop_
_entity.id
_entity.type
_entity.pdbx_description
1 polymer ?
#
loop_
_entity_poly.entity_id
_entity_poly.type
_entity_poly.pdbx_seq_one_letter_code
_entity_poly.pdbx_strand_id
1 'polypeptide(L)'
;MVEVVIGREVNARLALQVADSIIAEIREFPGGELTDELSQLVDDHVGPERRKAIDDHLHEKTKFLKQKGVLTAQEREVLDRLHQYRNAAYHRDTLESDLISDLVLAYRVLANELIGRHRPIMCTMAASKSDRVVTPQQLRGQLIEGVDVDIKAMARRFHGHAVKRVHAVVAAVATARQLLGVDSSGKADASLPDDDMARLLSGLTDVSKHLPSWAKQAEGLKSKTSSLTGLMIPFINLDRALNRIEPSVRRLEMILDHWEQQRIDELRGK
;
A
#
# COMPACT_ATOMS: atom_id res chain seq x y z
N MET A 1 16.56 6.67 4.07
CA MET A 1 17.50 5.65 3.53
C MET A 1 16.87 4.80 2.42
N VAL A 2 15.76 4.06 2.64
CA VAL A 2 15.05 3.30 1.58
C VAL A 2 14.71 4.15 0.36
N GLU A 3 14.05 5.31 0.54
CA GLU A 3 13.73 6.22 -0.56
C GLU A 3 14.96 6.77 -1.28
N VAL A 4 16.09 6.92 -0.56
CA VAL A 4 17.36 7.37 -1.15
C VAL A 4 17.91 6.28 -2.07
N VAL A 5 17.86 5.01 -1.65
CA VAL A 5 18.29 3.89 -2.50
C VAL A 5 17.38 3.75 -3.73
N ILE A 6 16.06 3.88 -3.55
CA ILE A 6 15.09 3.88 -4.66
C ILE A 6 15.39 5.04 -5.62
N GLY A 7 15.59 6.25 -5.12
CA GLY A 7 15.93 7.41 -5.94
C GLY A 7 17.23 7.23 -6.72
N ARG A 8 18.25 6.64 -6.09
CA ARG A 8 19.52 6.35 -6.76
C ARG A 8 19.39 5.30 -7.86
N GLU A 9 18.60 4.24 -7.64
CA GLU A 9 18.35 3.21 -8.68
C GLU A 9 17.53 3.78 -9.84
N VAL A 10 16.52 4.61 -9.56
CA VAL A 10 15.79 5.36 -10.59
C VAL A 10 16.75 6.22 -11.42
N ASN A 11 17.60 7.01 -10.76
CA ASN A 11 18.56 7.87 -11.43
C ASN A 11 19.56 7.08 -12.29
N ALA A 12 20.07 5.95 -11.79
CA ALA A 12 20.95 5.08 -12.55
C ALA A 12 20.27 4.56 -13.84
N ARG A 13 18.98 4.22 -13.77
CA ARG A 13 18.23 3.74 -14.93
C ARG A 13 17.83 4.83 -15.91
N LEU A 14 17.49 6.01 -15.40
CA LEU A 14 17.26 7.18 -16.25
C LEU A 14 18.54 7.62 -16.97
N ALA A 15 19.70 7.50 -16.32
CA ALA A 15 21.00 7.81 -16.92
C ALA A 15 21.41 6.84 -18.05
N LEU A 16 20.81 5.65 -18.12
CA LEU A 16 21.01 4.69 -19.21
C LEU A 16 20.05 4.90 -20.40
N GLN A 17 19.12 5.86 -20.30
CA GLN A 17 18.23 6.17 -21.42
C GLN A 17 18.98 6.88 -22.53
N VAL A 18 18.52 6.61 -23.75
CA VAL A 18 18.95 7.34 -24.94
C VAL A 18 18.50 8.80 -24.84
N ALA A 19 19.32 9.71 -25.36
CA ALA A 19 19.05 11.15 -25.27
C ALA A 19 17.70 11.52 -25.92
N ASP A 20 17.02 12.51 -25.34
CA ASP A 20 15.70 12.97 -25.81
C ASP A 20 15.74 13.40 -27.29
N SER A 21 16.87 13.95 -27.75
CA SER A 21 17.10 14.32 -29.15
C SER A 21 17.13 13.13 -30.10
N ILE A 22 17.76 12.02 -29.71
CA ILE A 22 17.83 10.80 -30.53
C ILE A 22 16.45 10.13 -30.61
N ILE A 23 15.67 10.16 -29.53
CA ILE A 23 14.28 9.65 -29.55
C ILE A 23 13.39 10.52 -30.43
N ALA A 24 13.57 11.84 -30.43
CA ALA A 24 12.86 12.74 -31.34
C ALA A 24 13.21 12.41 -32.80
N GLU A 25 14.50 12.20 -33.11
CA GLU A 25 14.95 11.79 -34.44
C GLU A 25 14.37 10.43 -34.88
N ILE A 26 14.30 9.43 -33.98
CA ILE A 26 13.69 8.12 -34.27
C ILE A 26 12.18 8.25 -34.53
N ARG A 27 11.48 9.13 -33.81
CA ARG A 27 10.04 9.38 -34.00
C ARG A 27 9.72 10.13 -35.28
N GLU A 28 10.61 11.02 -35.70
CA GLU A 28 10.47 11.81 -36.91
C GLU A 28 10.99 11.09 -38.16
N PHE A 29 11.55 9.88 -38.02
CA PHE A 29 12.21 9.14 -39.09
C PHE A 29 11.28 8.96 -40.30
N PRO A 30 11.51 9.70 -41.40
CA PRO A 30 10.59 9.72 -42.52
C PRO A 30 10.97 8.60 -43.49
N GLY A 31 10.36 7.41 -43.35
CA GLY A 31 10.34 6.44 -44.46
C GLY A 31 10.58 4.95 -44.19
N GLY A 32 10.25 4.40 -43.02
CA GLY A 32 10.27 2.93 -42.86
C GLY A 32 9.65 2.43 -41.56
N GLU A 33 9.20 1.17 -41.55
CA GLU A 33 8.85 0.46 -40.31
C GLU A 33 10.08 0.43 -39.39
N LEU A 34 9.92 0.95 -38.17
CA LEU A 34 10.94 0.83 -37.13
C LEU A 34 11.16 -0.65 -36.84
N THR A 35 12.42 -1.05 -36.66
CA THR A 35 12.71 -2.38 -36.12
C THR A 35 12.07 -2.51 -34.74
N ASP A 36 11.70 -3.73 -34.35
CA ASP A 36 11.10 -3.99 -33.02
C ASP A 36 11.97 -3.44 -31.88
N GLU A 37 13.29 -3.48 -32.05
CA GLU A 37 14.26 -2.93 -31.09
C GLU A 37 14.16 -1.40 -30.94
N LEU A 38 14.01 -0.65 -32.04
CA LEU A 38 13.88 0.81 -32.01
C LEU A 38 12.50 1.23 -31.50
N SER A 39 11.44 0.51 -31.89
CA SER A 39 10.08 0.71 -31.37
C SER A 39 10.04 0.53 -29.86
N GLN A 40 10.60 -0.59 -29.37
CA GLN A 40 10.70 -0.86 -27.93
C GLN A 40 11.49 0.23 -27.20
N LEU A 41 12.55 0.77 -27.80
CA LEU A 41 13.40 1.80 -27.22
C LEU A 41 12.69 3.17 -27.13
N VAL A 42 11.83 3.50 -28.09
CA VAL A 42 10.94 4.67 -28.06
C VAL A 42 9.85 4.51 -26.99
N ASP A 43 9.25 3.33 -26.89
CA ASP A 43 8.21 3.03 -25.90
C ASP A 43 8.75 3.03 -24.46
N ASP A 44 9.99 2.56 -24.29
CA ASP A 44 10.67 2.49 -23.01
C ASP A 44 11.25 3.83 -22.52
N HIS A 45 11.26 4.84 -23.39
CA HIS A 45 11.78 6.17 -23.12
C HIS A 45 10.91 6.95 -22.12
N VAL A 46 11.55 7.67 -21.21
CA VAL A 46 10.86 8.53 -20.25
C VAL A 46 11.19 9.98 -20.57
N GLY A 47 10.20 10.70 -21.11
CA GLY A 47 10.31 12.13 -21.40
C GLY A 47 10.35 13.03 -20.14
N PRO A 48 10.65 14.32 -20.31
CA PRO A 48 10.97 15.24 -19.22
C PRO A 48 9.84 15.43 -18.19
N GLU A 49 8.58 15.52 -18.63
CA GLU A 49 7.44 15.65 -17.71
C GLU A 49 7.29 14.40 -16.82
N ARG A 50 7.43 13.22 -17.42
CA ARG A 50 7.35 11.94 -16.72
C ARG A 50 8.57 11.73 -15.82
N ARG A 51 9.77 12.18 -16.21
CA ARG A 51 10.97 12.19 -15.35
C ARG A 51 10.73 13.04 -14.11
N LYS A 52 10.19 14.25 -14.27
CA LYS A 52 9.84 15.12 -13.15
C LYS A 52 8.84 14.46 -12.19
N ALA A 53 7.77 13.88 -12.72
CA ALA A 53 6.80 13.15 -11.90
C ALA A 53 7.42 11.96 -11.15
N ILE A 54 8.34 11.23 -11.80
CA ILE A 54 9.13 10.17 -11.18
C ILE A 54 10.03 10.74 -10.07
N ASP A 55 10.68 11.88 -10.26
CA ASP A 55 11.55 12.47 -9.23
C ASP A 55 10.77 12.98 -8.00
N ASP A 56 9.61 13.58 -8.23
CA ASP A 56 8.79 14.21 -7.19
C ASP A 56 7.98 13.20 -6.37
N HIS A 57 7.56 12.08 -6.97
CA HIS A 57 6.61 11.16 -6.35
C HIS A 57 7.16 9.73 -6.21
N LEU A 58 7.26 9.24 -4.96
CA LEU A 58 7.70 7.87 -4.68
C LEU A 58 6.84 6.82 -5.41
N HIS A 59 5.53 7.03 -5.51
CA HIS A 59 4.64 6.12 -6.24
C HIS A 59 5.02 5.96 -7.72
N GLU A 60 5.46 7.05 -8.36
CA GLU A 60 5.92 7.01 -9.74
C GLU A 60 7.31 6.35 -9.84
N LYS A 61 8.20 6.55 -8.85
CA LYS A 61 9.47 5.79 -8.73
C LYS A 61 9.23 4.29 -8.67
N THR A 62 8.36 3.83 -7.76
CA THR A 62 8.10 2.39 -7.58
C THR A 62 7.38 1.79 -8.78
N LYS A 63 6.50 2.55 -9.44
CA LYS A 63 5.85 2.16 -10.71
C LYS A 63 6.86 1.98 -11.84
N PHE A 64 7.76 2.94 -12.01
CA PHE A 64 8.82 2.88 -13.02
C PHE A 64 9.75 1.69 -12.79
N LEU A 65 10.21 1.48 -11.55
CA LEU A 65 11.07 0.35 -11.21
C LEU A 65 10.37 -1.01 -11.41
N LYS A 66 9.05 -1.10 -11.18
CA LYS A 66 8.30 -2.31 -11.54
C LYS A 66 8.29 -2.55 -13.05
N GLN A 67 8.04 -1.51 -13.85
CA GLN A 67 8.04 -1.63 -15.32
C GLN A 67 9.38 -2.10 -15.86
N LYS A 68 10.49 -1.66 -15.26
CA LYS A 68 11.85 -2.06 -15.64
C LYS A 68 12.30 -3.38 -15.01
N GLY A 69 11.38 -4.16 -14.43
CA GLY A 69 11.64 -5.49 -13.86
C GLY A 69 12.50 -5.47 -12.59
N VAL A 70 12.70 -4.30 -11.97
CA VAL A 70 13.53 -4.16 -10.75
C VAL A 70 12.73 -4.52 -9.52
N LEU A 71 11.45 -4.18 -9.51
CA LEU A 71 10.56 -4.49 -8.41
C LEU A 71 9.49 -5.45 -8.89
N THR A 72 9.23 -6.49 -8.11
CA THR A 72 8.00 -7.27 -8.22
C THR A 72 6.80 -6.44 -7.78
N ALA A 73 5.59 -6.91 -8.12
CA ALA A 73 4.36 -6.27 -7.66
C ALA A 73 4.26 -6.22 -6.12
N GLN A 74 4.75 -7.27 -5.44
CA GLN A 74 4.75 -7.35 -3.98
C GLN A 74 5.71 -6.33 -3.35
N GLU A 75 6.88 -6.14 -3.94
CA GLU A 75 7.88 -5.18 -3.44
C GLU A 75 7.43 -3.74 -3.59
N ARG A 76 6.79 -3.41 -4.71
CA ARG A 76 6.15 -2.11 -4.90
C ARG A 76 5.08 -1.86 -3.84
N GLU A 77 4.24 -2.85 -3.54
CA GLU A 77 3.20 -2.70 -2.53
C GLU A 77 3.78 -2.45 -1.13
N VAL A 78 4.84 -3.14 -0.74
CA VAL A 78 5.54 -2.90 0.54
C VAL A 78 6.05 -1.45 0.62
N LEU A 79 6.59 -0.92 -0.46
CA LEU A 79 7.10 0.46 -0.52
C LEU A 79 5.99 1.51 -0.51
N ASP A 80 4.91 1.26 -1.26
CA ASP A 80 3.74 2.14 -1.28
C ASP A 80 3.10 2.20 0.12
N ARG A 81 3.01 1.06 0.82
CA ARG A 81 2.51 0.99 2.21
C ARG A 81 3.42 1.67 3.23
N LEU A 82 4.73 1.50 3.11
CA LEU A 82 5.70 2.24 3.94
C LEU A 82 5.44 3.75 3.86
N HIS A 83 5.23 4.26 2.65
CA HIS A 83 4.96 5.67 2.42
C HIS A 83 3.62 6.12 2.98
N GLN A 84 2.56 5.32 2.81
CA GLN A 84 1.24 5.59 3.40
C GLN A 84 1.31 5.70 4.92
N TYR A 85 1.92 4.72 5.60
CA TYR A 85 2.04 4.75 7.06
C TYR A 85 2.95 5.87 7.55
N ARG A 86 4.01 6.20 6.80
CA ARG A 86 4.84 7.37 7.12
C ARG A 86 4.04 8.67 7.02
N ASN A 87 3.23 8.85 5.98
CA ASN A 87 2.41 10.04 5.83
C ASN A 87 1.31 10.11 6.90
N ALA A 88 0.70 8.98 7.28
CA ALA A 88 -0.23 8.91 8.40
C ALA A 88 0.43 9.35 9.72
N ALA A 89 1.71 9.02 9.94
CA ALA A 89 2.50 9.51 11.07
C ALA A 89 2.58 11.05 11.09
N TYR A 90 2.79 11.66 9.93
CA TYR A 90 2.90 13.11 9.78
C TYR A 90 1.56 13.83 9.91
N HIS A 91 0.45 13.20 9.51
CA HIS A 91 -0.88 13.82 9.53
C HIS A 91 -1.73 13.46 10.77
N ARG A 92 -1.23 12.62 11.69
CA ARG A 92 -1.92 12.18 12.93
C ARG A 92 -3.31 11.58 12.70
N ASP A 93 -3.52 10.90 11.57
CA ASP A 93 -4.78 10.20 11.33
C ASP A 93 -4.83 8.88 12.11
N THR A 94 -5.83 8.76 13.00
CA THR A 94 -6.48 7.55 13.60
C THR A 94 -5.67 6.33 14.07
N LEU A 95 -4.36 6.28 13.87
CA LEU A 95 -3.47 5.19 14.29
C LEU A 95 -2.73 5.59 15.57
N GLU A 96 -2.62 4.66 16.52
CA GLU A 96 -1.82 4.86 17.73
C GLU A 96 -0.35 5.13 17.37
N SER A 97 0.27 6.15 17.97
CA SER A 97 1.65 6.59 17.63
C SER A 97 2.66 5.43 17.63
N ASP A 98 2.55 4.52 18.60
CA ASP A 98 3.44 3.36 18.74
C ASP A 98 3.24 2.34 17.61
N LEU A 99 2.01 2.18 17.14
CA LEU A 99 1.68 1.31 16.02
C LEU A 99 2.25 1.87 14.71
N ILE A 100 2.17 3.19 14.50
CA ILE A 100 2.72 3.82 13.29
C ILE A 100 4.24 3.64 13.23
N SER A 101 4.93 3.87 14.35
CA SER A 101 6.39 3.66 14.44
C SER A 101 6.77 2.22 14.10
N ASP A 102 6.05 1.26 14.66
CA ASP A 102 6.27 -0.17 14.39
C ASP A 102 6.00 -0.55 12.94
N LEU A 103 4.92 -0.04 12.33
CA LEU A 103 4.60 -0.30 10.92
C LEU A 103 5.69 0.28 10.02
N VAL A 104 6.08 1.54 10.25
CA VAL A 104 7.16 2.19 9.49
C VAL A 104 8.47 1.40 9.63
N LEU A 105 8.80 0.95 10.84
CA LEU A 105 10.00 0.14 11.07
C LEU A 105 9.92 -1.21 10.36
N ALA A 106 8.80 -1.92 10.48
CA ALA A 106 8.60 -3.24 9.89
C ALA A 106 8.64 -3.20 8.36
N TYR A 107 7.92 -2.26 7.75
CA TYR A 107 7.92 -2.06 6.30
C TYR A 107 9.29 -1.57 5.80
N ARG A 108 10.03 -0.78 6.58
CA ARG A 108 11.41 -0.38 6.26
C ARG A 108 12.35 -1.57 6.26
N VAL A 109 12.30 -2.44 7.26
CA VAL A 109 13.13 -3.66 7.29
C VAL A 109 12.77 -4.56 6.12
N LEU A 110 11.49 -4.75 5.82
CA LEU A 110 11.06 -5.54 4.66
C LEU A 110 11.55 -4.91 3.34
N ALA A 111 11.41 -3.59 3.17
CA ALA A 111 11.94 -2.88 2.02
C ALA A 111 13.46 -3.02 1.87
N ASN A 112 14.20 -2.94 2.98
CA ASN A 112 15.64 -3.14 3.00
C ASN A 112 16.03 -4.58 2.57
N GLU A 113 15.31 -5.59 3.05
CA GLU A 113 15.52 -6.98 2.64
C GLU A 113 15.27 -7.20 1.15
N LEU A 114 14.24 -6.54 0.60
CA LEU A 114 13.88 -6.64 -0.81
C LEU A 114 14.90 -5.91 -1.69
N ILE A 115 15.30 -4.70 -1.32
CA ILE A 115 16.36 -3.94 -1.99
C ILE A 115 17.69 -4.70 -1.97
N GLY A 116 18.03 -5.36 -0.86
CA GLY A 116 19.25 -6.17 -0.76
C GLY A 116 19.26 -7.44 -1.63
N ARG A 117 18.10 -7.88 -2.17
CA ARG A 117 18.03 -9.00 -3.12
C ARG A 117 18.25 -8.56 -4.56
N HIS A 118 17.87 -7.34 -4.90
CA HIS A 118 18.12 -6.77 -6.22
C HIS A 118 19.57 -6.33 -6.28
N ARG A 119 20.33 -6.74 -7.30
CA ARG A 119 21.65 -6.16 -7.62
C ARG A 119 21.39 -4.80 -8.25
N PRO A 120 21.36 -3.69 -7.49
CA PRO A 120 21.03 -2.39 -8.06
C PRO A 120 22.15 -2.04 -9.05
N ILE A 121 21.81 -1.49 -10.21
CA ILE A 121 22.81 -1.06 -11.20
C ILE A 121 23.75 0.00 -10.59
N MET A 122 23.29 0.72 -9.57
CA MET A 122 24.13 1.59 -8.76
C MET A 122 25.36 0.88 -8.16
N CYS A 123 25.25 -0.40 -7.77
CA CYS A 123 26.39 -1.18 -7.25
C CYS A 123 27.42 -1.51 -8.34
N THR A 124 27.04 -1.51 -9.62
CA THR A 124 27.97 -1.73 -10.74
C THR A 124 28.49 -0.41 -11.32
N MET A 125 27.70 0.66 -11.35
CA MET A 125 28.09 1.97 -11.93
C MET A 125 28.96 2.83 -11.01
N ALA A 126 28.90 2.66 -9.69
CA ALA A 126 29.76 3.39 -8.75
C ALA A 126 31.22 2.89 -8.70
N ALA A 127 31.56 1.81 -9.43
CA ALA A 127 32.91 1.24 -9.46
C ALA A 127 33.96 2.13 -10.16
N SER A 128 33.61 3.31 -10.66
CA SER A 128 34.55 4.19 -11.37
C SER A 128 35.30 5.18 -10.48
N LYS A 129 34.89 5.43 -9.22
CA LYS A 129 35.66 6.27 -8.28
C LYS A 129 35.50 5.80 -6.82
N SER A 130 36.54 5.14 -6.30
CA SER A 130 36.98 5.10 -4.88
C SER A 130 36.01 4.74 -3.74
N ASP A 131 34.74 4.44 -3.94
CA ASP A 131 33.86 4.04 -2.84
C ASP A 131 33.68 2.51 -2.80
N ARG A 132 33.91 1.92 -1.62
CA ARG A 132 33.80 0.48 -1.33
C ARG A 132 32.61 -0.14 -2.07
N VAL A 133 32.88 -1.16 -2.88
CA VAL A 133 31.85 -2.04 -3.45
C VAL A 133 31.16 -2.75 -2.29
N VAL A 134 30.01 -2.23 -1.85
CA VAL A 134 29.20 -2.88 -0.81
C VAL A 134 28.45 -4.03 -1.47
N THR A 135 28.74 -5.26 -1.06
CA THR A 135 28.01 -6.44 -1.56
C THR A 135 26.54 -6.36 -1.12
N PRO A 136 25.59 -6.99 -1.84
CA PRO A 136 24.19 -6.99 -1.42
C PRO A 136 23.97 -7.50 0.02
N GLN A 137 24.82 -8.42 0.48
CA GLN A 137 24.83 -8.92 1.87
C GLN A 137 25.36 -7.88 2.87
N GLN A 138 26.40 -7.13 2.52
CA GLN A 138 26.92 -6.02 3.34
C GLN A 138 25.93 -4.86 3.38
N LEU A 139 25.25 -4.56 2.26
CA LEU A 139 24.20 -3.55 2.20
C LEU A 139 23.02 -3.99 3.07
N ARG A 140 22.60 -5.25 2.96
CA ARG A 140 21.58 -5.83 3.84
C ARG A 140 21.97 -5.67 5.31
N GLY A 141 23.22 -6.00 5.66
CA GLY A 141 23.79 -5.82 6.99
C GLY A 141 23.71 -4.36 7.45
N GLN A 142 24.24 -3.42 6.69
CA GLN A 142 24.22 -1.98 7.00
C GLN A 142 22.82 -1.38 7.07
N LEU A 143 21.88 -1.89 6.27
CA LEU A 143 20.50 -1.40 6.25
C LEU A 143 19.70 -1.86 7.48
N ILE A 144 20.08 -2.96 8.13
CA ILE A 144 19.45 -3.52 9.34
C ILE A 144 20.30 -3.36 10.61
N GLU A 145 21.55 -2.92 10.48
CA GLU A 145 22.48 -2.70 11.60
C GLU A 145 21.91 -1.67 12.58
N GLY A 146 21.86 -2.04 13.87
CA GLY A 146 21.32 -1.19 14.94
C GLY A 146 19.78 -1.13 15.01
N VAL A 147 19.06 -1.89 14.18
CA VAL A 147 17.60 -2.02 14.29
C VAL A 147 17.26 -3.17 15.23
N ASP A 148 17.11 -2.87 16.52
CA ASP A 148 16.55 -3.82 17.48
C ASP A 148 15.02 -3.79 17.39
N VAL A 149 14.40 -4.94 17.08
CA VAL A 149 12.96 -5.06 16.94
C VAL A 149 12.44 -6.01 18.00
N ASP A 150 11.65 -5.48 18.94
CA ASP A 150 10.84 -6.33 19.81
C ASP A 150 9.65 -6.88 19.01
N ILE A 151 9.90 -7.98 18.31
CA ILE A 151 8.90 -8.67 17.48
C ILE A 151 7.69 -9.08 18.31
N LYS A 152 7.85 -9.38 19.61
CA LYS A 152 6.72 -9.75 20.48
C LYS A 152 5.84 -8.55 20.81
N ALA A 153 6.43 -7.38 21.12
CA ALA A 153 5.67 -6.15 21.30
C ALA A 153 4.96 -5.74 19.99
N MET A 154 5.68 -5.79 18.87
CA MET A 154 5.14 -5.47 17.55
C MET A 154 3.99 -6.39 17.15
N ALA A 155 4.13 -7.71 17.34
CA ALA A 155 3.07 -8.68 17.07
C ALA A 155 1.80 -8.39 17.89
N ARG A 156 1.95 -7.98 19.16
CA ARG A 156 0.81 -7.59 20.02
C ARG A 156 0.12 -6.34 19.51
N ARG A 157 0.87 -5.32 19.09
CA ARG A 157 0.30 -4.07 18.54
C ARG A 157 -0.37 -4.29 17.19
N PHE A 158 0.25 -5.06 16.29
CA PHE A 158 -0.35 -5.41 14.99
C PHE A 158 -1.62 -6.22 15.15
N HIS A 159 -1.62 -7.19 16.08
CA HIS A 159 -2.80 -7.92 16.48
C HIS A 159 -3.90 -6.98 16.98
N GLY A 160 -3.61 -6.12 17.96
CA GLY A 160 -4.59 -5.18 18.51
C GLY A 160 -5.19 -4.27 17.43
N HIS A 161 -4.35 -3.76 16.52
CA HIS A 161 -4.79 -2.98 15.39
C HIS A 161 -5.68 -3.76 14.41
N ALA A 162 -5.27 -4.97 14.03
CA ALA A 162 -6.02 -5.82 13.12
C ALA A 162 -7.38 -6.22 13.70
N VAL A 163 -7.43 -6.57 14.99
CA VAL A 163 -8.68 -6.91 15.70
C VAL A 163 -9.64 -5.72 15.72
N LYS A 164 -9.15 -4.52 16.05
CA LYS A 164 -9.97 -3.29 16.02
C LYS A 164 -10.62 -3.08 14.65
N ARG A 165 -9.85 -3.23 13.57
CA ARG A 165 -10.35 -3.07 12.20
C ARG A 165 -11.36 -4.15 11.82
N VAL A 166 -11.09 -5.41 12.16
CA VAL A 166 -12.05 -6.51 11.93
C VAL A 166 -13.35 -6.25 12.69
N HIS A 167 -13.29 -5.81 13.95
CA HIS A 167 -14.47 -5.47 14.74
C HIS A 167 -15.28 -4.32 14.13
N ALA A 168 -14.63 -3.27 13.60
CA ALA A 168 -15.32 -2.19 12.91
C ALA A 168 -16.10 -2.72 11.69
N VAL A 169 -15.49 -3.61 10.89
CA VAL A 169 -16.18 -4.26 9.78
C VAL A 169 -17.34 -5.14 10.27
N VAL A 170 -17.16 -5.92 11.35
CA VAL A 170 -18.23 -6.75 11.93
C VAL A 170 -19.42 -5.88 12.34
N ALA A 171 -19.17 -4.76 13.03
CA ALA A 171 -20.20 -3.82 13.44
C ALA A 171 -20.94 -3.24 12.23
N ALA A 172 -20.20 -2.76 11.22
CA ALA A 172 -20.79 -2.23 9.99
C ALA A 172 -21.64 -3.26 9.23
N VAL A 173 -21.21 -4.53 9.20
CA VAL A 173 -21.99 -5.62 8.59
C VAL A 173 -23.28 -5.88 9.36
N ALA A 174 -23.23 -5.86 10.71
CA ALA A 174 -24.41 -6.04 11.54
C ALA A 174 -25.43 -4.91 11.29
N THR A 175 -24.96 -3.66 11.31
CA THR A 175 -25.79 -2.50 10.99
C THR A 175 -26.36 -2.57 9.58
N ALA A 176 -25.55 -2.99 8.60
CA ALA A 176 -26.01 -3.10 7.22
C ALA A 176 -27.13 -4.12 7.04
N ARG A 177 -27.03 -5.28 7.70
CA ARG A 177 -28.08 -6.30 7.71
C ARG A 177 -29.36 -5.81 8.37
N GLN A 178 -29.23 -5.05 9.46
CA GLN A 178 -30.37 -4.44 10.15
C GLN A 178 -31.08 -3.43 9.24
N LEU A 179 -30.32 -2.54 8.59
CA LEU A 179 -30.87 -1.50 7.70
C LEU A 179 -31.47 -2.05 6.41
N LEU A 180 -30.99 -3.19 5.90
CA LEU A 180 -31.58 -3.86 4.73
C LEU A 180 -32.92 -4.55 5.04
N GLY A 181 -33.38 -4.57 6.29
CA GLY A 181 -34.67 -5.16 6.63
C GLY A 181 -34.72 -6.67 6.37
N VAL A 182 -33.70 -7.43 6.80
CA VAL A 182 -33.90 -8.89 6.95
C VAL A 182 -34.72 -9.12 8.22
N ASP A 183 -36.01 -8.82 8.16
CA ASP A 183 -36.96 -9.39 9.10
C ASP A 183 -37.05 -10.90 8.86
N SER A 184 -37.21 -11.67 9.93
CA SER A 184 -37.37 -13.14 9.93
C SER A 184 -38.51 -13.67 9.01
N SER A 185 -39.24 -12.78 8.33
CA SER A 185 -40.40 -13.04 7.47
C SER A 185 -40.16 -12.77 5.97
N GLY A 186 -38.99 -12.23 5.58
CA GLY A 186 -38.58 -12.14 4.17
C GLY A 186 -39.42 -11.21 3.27
N LYS A 187 -39.99 -10.13 3.80
CA LYS A 187 -40.63 -9.08 2.99
C LYS A 187 -39.85 -7.76 3.08
N ALA A 188 -39.64 -7.13 1.91
CA ALA A 188 -39.03 -5.81 1.80
C ALA A 188 -39.99 -4.72 2.30
N ASP A 189 -39.54 -3.90 3.25
CA ASP A 189 -40.23 -2.70 3.72
C ASP A 189 -40.16 -1.59 2.65
N ALA A 190 -41.22 -0.79 2.50
CA ALA A 190 -41.36 0.18 1.40
C ALA A 190 -40.55 1.48 1.61
N SER A 191 -39.85 1.62 2.73
CA SER A 191 -38.92 2.72 3.04
C SER A 191 -37.49 2.45 2.56
N LEU A 192 -37.35 1.83 1.38
CA LEU A 192 -36.06 1.35 0.88
C LEU A 192 -35.03 2.49 0.75
N PRO A 193 -33.75 2.23 1.07
CA PRO A 193 -32.68 3.17 0.80
C PRO A 193 -32.57 3.46 -0.70
N ASP A 194 -32.17 4.68 -1.07
CA ASP A 194 -31.74 5.02 -2.43
C ASP A 194 -30.79 3.95 -3.00
N ASP A 195 -30.78 3.73 -4.32
CA ASP A 195 -30.07 2.64 -4.99
C ASP A 195 -28.57 2.56 -4.60
N ASP A 196 -27.95 3.73 -4.39
CA ASP A 196 -26.56 3.84 -3.94
C ASP A 196 -26.36 3.34 -2.50
N MET A 197 -27.36 3.57 -1.65
CA MET A 197 -27.37 3.16 -0.26
C MET A 197 -27.67 1.66 -0.15
N ALA A 198 -28.61 1.14 -0.94
CA ALA A 198 -28.85 -0.29 -1.07
C ALA A 198 -27.61 -1.06 -1.59
N ARG A 199 -26.91 -0.50 -2.59
CA ARG A 199 -25.63 -1.05 -3.08
C ARG A 199 -24.55 -1.06 -2.00
N LEU A 200 -24.44 0.01 -1.20
CA LEU A 200 -23.47 0.08 -0.09
C LEU A 200 -23.73 -1.02 0.95
N LEU A 201 -24.97 -1.18 1.42
CA LEU A 201 -25.30 -2.17 2.44
C LEU A 201 -25.16 -3.59 1.94
N SER A 202 -25.53 -3.84 0.69
CA SER A 202 -25.38 -5.16 0.07
C SER A 202 -23.91 -5.53 -0.02
N GLY A 203 -23.07 -4.60 -0.49
CA GLY A 203 -21.61 -4.79 -0.55
C GLY A 203 -20.96 -5.05 0.82
N LEU A 204 -21.44 -4.37 1.88
CA LEU A 204 -21.02 -4.68 3.25
C LEU A 204 -21.51 -6.06 3.69
N THR A 205 -22.77 -6.39 3.48
CA THR A 205 -23.35 -7.68 3.89
C THR A 205 -22.64 -8.86 3.22
N ASP A 206 -22.24 -8.72 1.96
CA ASP A 206 -21.54 -9.74 1.18
C ASP A 206 -20.17 -10.13 1.76
N VAL A 207 -19.50 -9.23 2.50
CA VAL A 207 -18.22 -9.56 3.13
C VAL A 207 -18.36 -10.41 4.39
N SER A 208 -19.58 -10.62 4.89
CA SER A 208 -19.85 -11.42 6.09
C SER A 208 -19.23 -12.83 6.05
N LYS A 209 -19.20 -13.45 4.87
CA LYS A 209 -18.57 -14.77 4.64
C LYS A 209 -17.07 -14.80 4.92
N HIS A 210 -16.40 -13.66 4.88
CA HIS A 210 -14.96 -13.54 5.10
C HIS A 210 -14.60 -13.22 6.56
N LEU A 211 -15.55 -12.73 7.37
CA LEU A 211 -15.31 -12.31 8.75
C LEU A 211 -14.67 -13.39 9.63
N PRO A 212 -15.10 -14.67 9.60
CA PRO A 212 -14.47 -15.70 10.43
C PRO A 212 -12.99 -15.93 10.07
N SER A 213 -12.66 -15.85 8.77
CA SER A 213 -11.29 -15.99 8.29
C SER A 213 -10.44 -14.79 8.71
N TRP A 214 -10.95 -13.57 8.58
CA TRP A 214 -10.24 -12.36 8.99
C TRP A 214 -10.01 -12.29 10.49
N ALA A 215 -11.01 -12.66 11.30
CA ALA A 215 -10.85 -12.76 12.75
C ALA A 215 -9.76 -13.77 13.13
N LYS A 216 -9.76 -14.97 12.51
CA LYS A 216 -8.71 -15.97 12.73
C LYS A 216 -7.33 -15.48 12.32
N GLN A 217 -7.22 -14.73 11.21
CA GLN A 217 -5.97 -14.14 10.77
C GLN A 217 -5.46 -13.09 11.77
N ALA A 218 -6.34 -12.20 12.25
CA ALA A 218 -5.99 -11.17 13.23
C ALA A 218 -5.52 -11.79 14.56
N GLU A 219 -6.23 -12.80 15.08
CA GLU A 219 -5.84 -13.56 16.27
C GLU A 219 -4.49 -14.26 16.07
N GLY A 220 -4.28 -14.83 14.89
CA GLY A 220 -3.05 -15.53 14.54
C GLY A 220 -1.80 -14.66 14.60
N LEU A 221 -1.90 -13.32 14.44
CA LEU A 221 -0.75 -12.41 14.46
C LEU A 221 0.02 -12.45 15.78
N LYS A 222 -0.68 -12.59 16.92
CA LYS A 222 -0.05 -12.64 18.25
C LYS A 222 0.90 -13.84 18.42
N SER A 223 0.69 -14.90 17.64
CA SER A 223 1.54 -16.10 17.64
C SER A 223 2.76 -15.99 16.73
N LYS A 224 2.81 -15.01 15.82
CA LYS A 224 3.87 -14.83 14.83
C LYS A 224 5.00 -13.97 15.38
N THR A 225 5.78 -14.56 16.29
CA THR A 225 6.84 -13.84 17.01
C THR A 225 8.26 -14.32 16.70
N SER A 226 8.41 -15.35 15.85
CA SER A 226 9.70 -15.96 15.53
C SER A 226 10.50 -15.21 14.45
N SER A 227 9.83 -14.42 13.60
CA SER A 227 10.48 -13.58 12.60
C SER A 227 9.58 -12.43 12.16
N LEU A 228 10.19 -11.31 11.79
CA LEU A 228 9.47 -10.15 11.28
C LEU A 228 8.72 -10.48 9.98
N THR A 229 9.33 -11.24 9.06
CA THR A 229 8.69 -11.70 7.83
C THR A 229 7.47 -12.58 8.12
N GLY A 230 7.56 -13.46 9.13
CA GLY A 230 6.48 -14.33 9.56
C GLY A 230 5.29 -13.57 10.17
N LEU A 231 5.54 -12.38 10.73
CA LEU A 231 4.51 -11.45 11.21
C LEU A 231 3.93 -10.60 10.08
N MET A 232 4.79 -10.06 9.22
CA MET A 232 4.44 -9.08 8.19
C MET A 232 3.63 -9.68 7.05
N ILE A 233 3.94 -10.89 6.58
CA ILE A 233 3.20 -11.50 5.46
C ILE A 233 1.70 -11.69 5.82
N PRO A 234 1.35 -12.33 6.95
CA PRO A 234 -0.05 -12.44 7.37
C PRO A 234 -0.71 -11.07 7.58
N PHE A 235 0.00 -10.12 8.19
CA PHE A 235 -0.52 -8.77 8.43
C PHE A 235 -0.86 -8.04 7.11
N ILE A 236 0.05 -8.04 6.14
CA ILE A 236 -0.15 -7.41 4.81
C ILE A 236 -1.34 -8.03 4.08
N ASN A 237 -1.49 -9.35 4.14
CA ASN A 237 -2.61 -10.03 3.48
C ASN A 237 -3.96 -9.62 4.09
N LEU A 238 -4.03 -9.56 5.41
CA LEU A 238 -5.23 -9.09 6.13
C LEU A 238 -5.49 -7.61 5.85
N ASP A 239 -4.45 -6.77 5.95
CA ASP A 239 -4.51 -5.34 5.65
C ASP A 239 -5.07 -5.10 4.24
N ARG A 240 -4.58 -5.81 3.22
CA ARG A 240 -5.09 -5.71 1.85
C ARG A 240 -6.57 -6.05 1.76
N ALA A 241 -7.02 -7.08 2.47
CA ALA A 241 -8.42 -7.49 2.46
C ALA A 241 -9.32 -6.42 3.08
N LEU A 242 -8.91 -5.88 4.24
CA LEU A 242 -9.67 -4.87 4.99
C LEU A 242 -9.72 -3.51 4.28
N ASN A 243 -8.61 -3.06 3.69
CA ASN A 243 -8.57 -1.80 2.94
C ASN A 243 -9.58 -1.71 1.78
N ARG A 244 -10.02 -2.85 1.24
CA ARG A 244 -11.03 -2.87 0.16
C ARG A 244 -12.43 -2.51 0.65
N ILE A 245 -12.72 -2.77 1.93
CA ILE A 245 -14.07 -2.59 2.50
C ILE A 245 -14.16 -1.37 3.44
N GLU A 246 -13.04 -0.94 4.02
CA GLU A 246 -12.98 0.21 4.93
C GLU A 246 -13.54 1.53 4.39
N PRO A 247 -13.43 1.87 3.09
CA PRO A 247 -14.13 3.04 2.55
C PRO A 247 -15.65 2.94 2.71
N SER A 248 -16.21 1.74 2.49
CA SER A 248 -17.65 1.50 2.65
C SER A 248 -18.07 1.54 4.12
N VAL A 249 -17.24 1.01 5.02
CA VAL A 249 -17.47 1.11 6.48
C VAL A 249 -17.51 2.57 6.92
N ARG A 250 -16.50 3.36 6.55
CA ARG A 250 -16.46 4.80 6.85
C ARG A 250 -17.64 5.57 6.27
N ARG A 251 -18.03 5.25 5.03
CA ARG A 251 -19.21 5.87 4.40
C ARG A 251 -20.48 5.57 5.20
N LEU A 252 -20.65 4.34 5.67
CA LEU A 252 -21.80 3.98 6.51
C LEU A 252 -21.76 4.73 7.85
N GLU A 253 -20.61 4.80 8.52
CA GLU A 253 -20.44 5.56 9.77
C GLU A 253 -20.84 7.03 9.59
N MET A 254 -20.35 7.69 8.54
CA MET A 254 -20.72 9.09 8.23
C MET A 254 -22.22 9.29 8.00
N ILE A 255 -22.88 8.32 7.36
CA ILE A 255 -24.33 8.38 7.11
C ILE A 255 -25.10 8.23 8.42
N LEU A 256 -24.69 7.30 9.29
CA LEU A 256 -25.31 7.08 10.60
C LEU A 256 -25.15 8.32 11.49
N ASP A 257 -23.95 8.89 11.55
CA ASP A 257 -23.66 10.13 12.29
C ASP A 257 -24.55 11.28 11.79
N HIS A 258 -24.72 11.40 10.47
CA HIS A 258 -25.57 12.42 9.88
C HIS A 258 -27.05 12.23 10.28
N TRP A 259 -27.58 11.00 10.22
CA TRP A 259 -28.95 10.71 10.63
C TRP A 259 -29.17 10.92 12.12
N GLU A 260 -28.20 10.56 12.97
CA GLU A 260 -28.27 10.84 14.41
C GLU A 260 -28.32 12.34 14.66
N GLN A 261 -27.47 13.12 13.98
CA GLN A 261 -27.47 14.58 14.10
C GLN A 261 -28.78 15.21 13.63
N GLN A 262 -29.36 14.76 12.51
CA GLN A 262 -30.67 15.22 12.05
C GLN A 262 -31.76 14.94 13.09
N ARG A 263 -31.80 13.73 13.65
CA ARG A 263 -32.77 13.38 14.70
C ARG A 263 -32.61 14.25 15.95
N ILE A 264 -31.37 14.56 16.34
CA ILE A 264 -31.09 15.48 17.45
C ILE A 264 -31.61 16.90 17.14
N ASP A 265 -31.44 17.37 15.91
CA ASP A 265 -31.89 18.70 15.51
C ASP A 265 -33.43 18.78 15.42
N GLU A 266 -34.11 17.74 14.93
CA GLU A 266 -35.57 17.61 14.98
C GLU A 266 -36.10 17.65 16.42
N LEU A 267 -35.48 16.91 17.35
CA LEU A 267 -35.82 16.93 18.77
C LEU A 267 -35.60 18.31 19.41
N ARG A 268 -34.71 19.12 18.83
CA ARG A 268 -34.44 20.51 19.24
C ARG A 268 -35.33 21.54 18.53
N GLY A 269 -36.20 21.10 17.61
CA GLY A 269 -37.07 21.98 16.82
C GLY A 269 -36.32 22.87 15.83
N LYS A 270 -35.17 22.41 15.32
CA LYS A 270 -34.38 23.06 14.26
C LYS A 270 -34.66 22.44 12.88
#